data_AF-A0A392R0B6-F1
#
_entry.id   AF-A0A392R0B6-F1
#
_cell.length_a   1.000
_cell.length_b   1.000
_cell.length_c   1.000
_cell.angle_alpha   90.00
_cell.angle_beta   90.00
_cell.angle_gamma   90.00
#
_symmetry.space_group_name_H-M   'P 1'
#
loop_
_entity.id
_entity.type
_entity.pdbx_description
1 polymer ?
#
loop_
_entity_poly.entity_id
_entity_poly.type
_entity_poly.pdbx_seq_one_letter_code
_entity_poly.pdbx_strand_id
1 'polypeptide(L)'
;EEVEDYDRLVAFVESFPANLLEDSEGNPLRDSDGRQKTSTKLVDTKRLLGCRTQEDVDAFFFEMTSAVVKLRQAKNAKKKAVAALGASGSTPSGTPSGQASHARSLEIIEKRGETGI
;
A
#
# COMPACT_ATOMS: atom_id res chain seq x y z
N GLU A 1 3.91 4.19 45.77
CA GLU A 1 4.29 5.50 45.21
C GLU A 1 5.13 5.38 43.94
N GLU A 2 6.38 4.92 43.97
CA GLU A 2 7.21 4.84 42.74
C GLU A 2 6.67 3.83 41.71
N VAL A 3 6.28 2.62 42.11
CA VAL A 3 5.74 1.59 41.19
C VAL A 3 4.47 2.06 40.49
N GLU A 4 3.59 2.74 41.23
CA GLU A 4 2.35 3.31 40.68
C GLU A 4 2.62 4.42 39.66
N ASP A 5 3.75 5.13 39.79
CA ASP A 5 4.17 6.14 38.83
C ASP A 5 4.69 5.53 37.53
N TYR A 6 5.45 4.43 37.63
CA TYR A 6 5.84 3.64 36.47
C TYR A 6 4.64 3.05 35.74
N ASP A 7 3.65 2.52 36.46
CA ASP A 7 2.43 1.99 35.84
C ASP A 7 1.65 3.08 35.08
N ARG A 8 1.57 4.29 35.64
CA ARG A 8 0.98 5.45 34.95
C ARG A 8 1.76 5.80 33.67
N LEU A 9 3.09 5.75 33.71
CA LEU A 9 3.93 6.01 32.54
C LEU A 9 3.73 4.94 31.45
N VAL A 10 3.70 3.66 31.83
CA VAL A 10 3.46 2.55 30.90
C VAL A 10 2.10 2.72 30.24
N ALA A 11 1.04 2.93 31.03
CA ALA A 11 -0.31 3.16 30.50
C ALA A 11 -0.37 4.37 29.54
N PHE A 12 0.35 5.46 29.86
CA PHE A 12 0.44 6.62 28.98
C PHE A 12 1.14 6.32 27.66
N VAL A 13 2.28 5.62 27.69
CA VAL A 13 3.01 5.24 26.47
C VAL A 13 2.19 4.25 25.63
N GLU A 14 1.49 3.31 26.27
CA GLU A 14 0.62 2.34 25.60
C GLU A 14 -0.66 2.97 25.02
N SER A 15 -1.10 4.12 25.56
CA SER A 15 -2.25 4.85 25.02
C SER A 15 -1.97 5.47 23.64
N PHE A 16 -0.70 5.58 23.24
CA PHE A 16 -0.37 6.13 21.93
C PHE A 16 -0.84 5.21 20.79
N PRO A 17 -1.44 5.76 19.74
CA PRO A 17 -1.95 4.97 18.63
C PRO A 17 -0.83 4.19 17.93
N ALA A 18 -1.02 2.88 17.80
CA ALA A 18 -0.06 2.00 17.16
C ALA A 18 0.11 2.34 15.66
N ASN A 19 1.36 2.41 15.19
CA ASN A 19 1.69 2.74 13.80
C ASN A 19 1.75 1.49 12.93
N LEU A 20 0.62 0.84 12.75
CA LEU A 20 0.51 -0.40 11.99
C LEU A 20 0.77 -0.16 10.49
N LEU A 21 1.63 -0.98 9.89
CA LEU A 21 1.77 -1.02 8.44
C LEU A 21 0.60 -1.82 7.88
N GLU A 22 -0.09 -1.22 6.92
CA GLU A 22 -1.20 -1.85 6.21
C GLU A 22 -0.84 -2.06 4.75
N ASP A 23 -1.36 -3.13 4.15
CA ASP A 23 -1.31 -3.34 2.72
C ASP A 23 -2.26 -2.36 1.98
N SER A 24 -2.44 -2.56 0.68
CA SER A 24 -3.34 -1.68 -0.08
C SER A 24 -4.83 -1.90 0.19
N GLU A 25 -5.19 -3.02 0.80
CA GLU A 25 -6.57 -3.35 1.20
C GLU A 25 -6.86 -2.86 2.62
N GLY A 26 -5.84 -2.51 3.40
CA GLY A 26 -5.96 -2.08 4.80
C GLY A 26 -5.74 -3.19 5.80
N ASN A 27 -5.21 -4.33 5.38
CA ASN A 27 -4.92 -5.41 6.31
C ASN A 27 -3.55 -5.17 6.95
N PRO A 28 -3.39 -5.44 8.26
CA PRO A 28 -2.10 -5.50 8.94
C PRO A 28 -1.05 -6.31 8.17
N LEU A 29 0.05 -5.67 7.78
CA LEU A 29 1.22 -6.35 7.25
C LEU A 29 1.92 -7.10 8.38
N ARG A 30 2.25 -8.37 8.16
CA ARG A 30 3.02 -9.19 9.10
C ARG A 30 4.44 -9.44 8.58
N ASP A 31 5.38 -9.66 9.49
CA ASP A 31 6.72 -10.14 9.16
C ASP A 31 6.78 -11.67 9.03
N SER A 32 7.97 -12.22 8.80
CA SER A 32 8.20 -13.66 8.67
C SER A 32 7.88 -14.44 9.94
N ASP A 33 7.91 -13.78 11.10
CA ASP A 33 7.61 -14.37 12.41
C ASP A 33 6.10 -14.25 12.73
N GLY A 34 5.32 -13.66 11.82
CA GLY A 34 3.89 -13.44 11.98
C GLY A 34 3.53 -12.24 12.87
N ARG A 35 4.52 -11.44 13.29
CA ARG A 35 4.30 -10.22 14.09
C ARG A 35 3.86 -9.08 13.17
N GLN A 36 3.03 -8.20 13.71
CA GLN A 36 2.54 -7.05 12.96
C GLN A 36 3.67 -6.05 12.71
N LYS A 37 3.91 -5.72 11.45
CA LYS A 37 4.88 -4.70 11.06
C LYS A 37 4.34 -3.33 11.45
N THR A 38 5.23 -2.51 12.00
CA THR A 38 4.96 -1.11 12.31
C THR A 38 5.81 -0.20 11.44
N SER A 39 5.26 0.93 11.00
CA SER A 39 6.03 1.98 10.32
C SER A 39 6.55 2.98 11.33
N THR A 40 7.80 3.43 11.17
CA THR A 40 8.29 4.63 11.84
C THR A 40 7.62 5.85 11.23
N LYS A 41 6.79 6.56 12.01
CA LYS A 41 6.28 7.88 11.64
C LYS A 41 7.18 8.95 12.21
N LEU A 42 7.53 9.94 11.38
CA LEU A 42 8.20 11.14 11.87
C LEU A 42 7.17 12.00 12.59
N VAL A 43 7.51 12.41 13.81
CA VAL A 43 6.66 13.26 14.64
C VAL A 43 7.28 14.64 14.68
N ASP A 44 6.47 15.67 14.45
CA ASP A 44 6.89 17.05 14.67
C ASP A 44 6.95 17.33 16.17
N THR A 45 8.12 17.11 16.75
CA THR A 45 8.36 17.29 18.18
C THR A 45 8.25 18.74 18.61
N LYS A 46 8.46 19.71 17.71
CA LYS A 46 8.30 21.14 18.03
C LYS A 46 6.84 21.48 18.23
N ARG A 47 5.95 20.98 17.35
CA ARG A 47 4.50 21.13 17.52
C ARG A 47 4.00 20.39 18.74
N LEU A 48 4.46 19.15 18.96
CA LEU A 48 4.06 18.35 20.12
C LEU A 48 4.46 19.01 21.45
N LEU A 49 5.69 19.52 21.57
CA LEU A 49 6.14 20.27 22.75
C LEU A 49 5.45 21.63 22.90
N GLY A 50 4.79 22.12 21.85
CA GLY A 50 4.00 23.35 21.85
C GLY A 50 2.56 23.19 22.34
N CYS A 51 2.04 21.95 22.43
CA CYS A 51 0.71 21.66 22.95
C CYS A 51 0.62 22.06 24.43
N ARG A 52 -0.44 22.79 24.81
CA ARG A 52 -0.61 23.27 26.20
C ARG A 52 -1.79 22.63 26.91
N THR A 53 -2.75 22.10 26.16
CA THR A 53 -3.93 21.42 26.70
C THR A 53 -4.05 20.01 26.15
N GLN A 54 -4.91 19.20 26.78
CA GLN A 54 -5.17 17.84 26.32
C GLN A 54 -5.82 17.84 24.92
N GLU A 55 -6.67 18.83 24.63
CA GLU A 55 -7.31 18.98 23.32
C GLU A 55 -6.29 19.24 22.20
N ASP A 56 -5.23 20.01 22.49
CA ASP A 56 -4.15 20.26 21.54
C ASP A 56 -3.38 18.97 21.19
N VAL A 57 -3.14 18.14 22.21
CA VAL A 57 -2.45 16.84 22.06
C VAL A 57 -3.33 15.89 21.25
N ASP A 58 -4.61 15.78 21.60
CA ASP A 58 -5.57 14.92 20.91
C ASP A 58 -5.72 15.33 19.44
N ALA A 59 -5.83 16.64 19.17
CA ALA A 59 -5.89 17.18 17.82
C ALA A 59 -4.61 16.89 17.02
N PHE A 60 -3.43 16.99 17.65
CA PHE A 60 -2.16 16.66 17.00
C PHE A 60 -2.09 15.19 16.57
N PHE A 61 -2.42 14.25 17.48
CA PHE A 61 -2.43 12.82 17.16
C PHE A 61 -3.54 12.44 16.17
N PHE A 62 -4.69 13.12 16.24
CA PHE A 62 -5.78 12.96 15.27
C PHE A 62 -5.37 13.42 13.87
N GLU A 63 -4.73 14.59 13.75
CA GLU A 63 -4.19 15.10 12.49
C GLU A 63 -3.17 14.11 11.89
N MET A 64 -2.19 13.70 12.70
CA MET A 64 -1.15 12.73 12.35
C MET A 64 -1.73 11.40 11.82
N THR A 65 -2.87 10.96 12.37
CA THR A 65 -3.54 9.72 11.95
C THR A 65 -4.45 9.95 10.73
N SER A 66 -5.19 11.07 10.69
CA SER A 66 -6.16 11.38 9.64
C SER A 66 -5.52 11.62 8.26
N ALA A 67 -4.34 12.23 8.21
CA ALA A 67 -3.64 12.47 6.94
C ALA A 67 -3.30 11.14 6.24
N VAL A 68 -2.83 10.16 7.00
CA VAL A 68 -2.54 8.80 6.51
C VAL A 68 -3.83 8.11 6.04
N VAL A 69 -4.91 8.22 6.81
CA VAL A 69 -6.22 7.64 6.46
C VAL A 69 -6.77 8.25 5.17
N LYS A 70 -6.75 9.59 5.03
CA LYS A 70 -7.20 10.30 3.84
C LYS A 70 -6.37 9.93 2.61
N LEU A 71 -5.04 9.81 2.75
CA LEU A 71 -4.16 9.34 1.68
C LEU A 71 -4.50 7.91 1.24
N ARG A 72 -4.76 7.00 2.20
CA ARG A 72 -5.22 5.64 1.91
C ARG A 72 -6.53 5.64 1.14
N GLN A 73 -7.52 6.41 1.59
CA GLN A 73 -8.82 6.53 0.92
C GLN A 73 -8.67 7.04 -0.51
N ALA A 74 -7.87 8.08 -0.73
CA ALA A 74 -7.59 8.62 -2.07
C ALA A 74 -6.91 7.58 -2.97
N LYS A 75 -5.93 6.82 -2.45
CA LYS A 75 -5.27 5.73 -3.19
C LYS A 75 -6.26 4.63 -3.59
N ASN A 76 -7.15 4.26 -2.68
CA ASN A 76 -8.14 3.20 -2.91
C ASN A 76 -9.26 3.66 -3.85
N ALA A 77 -9.69 4.91 -3.77
CA ALA A 77 -10.62 5.52 -4.73
C ALA A 77 -10.02 5.53 -6.15
N LYS A 78 -8.73 5.84 -6.29
CA LYS A 78 -8.03 5.77 -7.58
C LYS A 78 -7.96 4.34 -8.14
N LYS A 79 -7.68 3.33 -7.30
CA LYS A 79 -7.72 1.92 -7.72
C LYS A 79 -9.12 1.50 -8.19
N LYS A 80 -10.17 1.89 -7.46
CA LYS A 80 -11.57 1.63 -7.86
C LYS A 80 -11.93 2.31 -9.18
N ALA A 81 -11.49 3.55 -9.40
CA ALA A 81 -11.71 4.25 -10.66
C ALA A 81 -10.99 3.60 -11.85
N VAL A 82 -9.75 3.14 -11.67
CA VAL A 82 -8.99 2.43 -12.71
C VAL A 82 -9.59 1.06 -13.02
N ALA A 83 -10.04 0.31 -12.01
CA ALA A 83 -10.73 -0.97 -12.22
C ALA A 83 -12.09 -0.79 -12.94
N ALA A 84 -12.82 0.29 -12.66
CA ALA A 84 -14.05 0.62 -13.36
C ALA A 84 -13.81 1.04 -14.83
N LEU A 85 -12.65 1.66 -15.14
CA LEU A 85 -12.30 2.09 -16.49
C LEU A 85 -11.66 0.97 -17.34
N GLY A 86 -11.07 -0.05 -16.71
CA GLY A 86 -10.49 -1.23 -17.37
C GLY A 86 -11.51 -2.27 -17.85
N ALA A 87 -12.80 -2.09 -17.56
CA ALA A 87 -13.88 -2.98 -18.02
C ALA A 87 -14.36 -2.68 -19.45
N SER A 88 -13.69 -1.79 -20.20
CA SER A 88 -13.95 -1.55 -21.62
C SER A 88 -12.72 -1.86 -22.47
N GLY A 89 -12.39 -3.15 -22.53
CA GLY A 89 -11.64 -3.75 -23.62
C GLY A 89 -12.49 -4.92 -24.15
N SER A 90 -13.27 -4.65 -25.19
CA SER A 90 -14.25 -5.55 -25.80
C SER A 90 -13.69 -6.94 -26.14
N THR A 91 -14.36 -7.99 -25.67
CA THR A 91 -14.41 -9.28 -26.38
C THR A 91 -15.38 -9.15 -27.56
N PRO A 92 -15.00 -9.39 -28.81
CA PRO A 92 -15.91 -9.96 -29.77
C PRO A 92 -15.83 -11.49 -29.66
N SER A 93 -16.91 -12.05 -29.13
CA SER A 93 -17.30 -13.44 -29.33
C SER A 93 -17.34 -13.74 -30.83
N GLY A 94 -16.54 -14.71 -31.29
CA GLY A 94 -16.60 -15.26 -32.64
C GLY A 94 -16.34 -16.77 -32.59
N THR A 95 -17.42 -17.55 -32.62
CA THR A 95 -17.46 -19.03 -32.67
C THR A 95 -16.96 -19.53 -34.04
N PRO A 96 -16.40 -20.75 -34.17
CA PRO A 96 -15.40 -21.10 -35.17
C PRO A 96 -16.03 -21.54 -36.50
N SER A 97 -15.40 -21.21 -37.62
CA SER A 97 -15.68 -21.88 -38.88
C SER A 97 -14.47 -21.77 -39.80
N GLY A 98 -13.92 -22.93 -40.15
CA GLY A 98 -12.78 -23.03 -41.04
C GLY A 98 -13.15 -22.63 -42.46
N GLN A 99 -12.28 -21.86 -43.09
CA GLN A 99 -12.12 -21.92 -44.53
C GLN A 99 -10.67 -21.59 -44.90
N ALA A 100 -10.12 -22.48 -45.71
CA ALA A 100 -8.75 -22.48 -46.18
C ALA A 100 -8.41 -21.28 -47.08
N SER A 101 -7.09 -21.11 -47.20
CA SER A 101 -6.34 -20.39 -48.23
C SER A 101 -6.03 -18.92 -47.94
N HIS A 102 -4.81 -18.68 -47.47
CA HIS A 102 -3.93 -17.68 -48.09
C HIS A 102 -2.48 -18.16 -47.99
N ALA A 103 -1.94 -18.57 -49.13
CA ALA A 103 -0.51 -18.65 -49.35
C ALA A 103 0.08 -17.24 -49.34
N ARG A 104 1.15 -16.99 -48.56
CA ARG A 104 2.46 -16.60 -49.10
C ARG A 104 3.52 -16.55 -48.00
N SER A 105 4.66 -17.14 -48.33
CA SER A 105 5.84 -17.42 -47.52
C SER A 105 6.55 -16.18 -46.96
N LEU A 106 7.14 -16.32 -45.78
CA LEU A 106 8.33 -15.55 -45.39
C LEU A 106 9.35 -16.49 -44.72
N GLU A 107 10.48 -16.65 -45.40
CA GLU A 107 11.70 -17.33 -44.94
C GLU A 107 12.21 -16.70 -43.65
N ILE A 108 12.47 -17.53 -42.64
CA ILE A 108 13.24 -17.15 -41.45
C ILE A 108 14.70 -17.49 -41.75
N ILE A 109 15.53 -16.45 -41.98
CA ILE A 109 16.97 -16.63 -42.10
C ILE A 109 17.56 -16.63 -40.68
N GLU A 110 17.85 -17.82 -40.16
CA GLU A 110 18.67 -18.03 -38.95
C GLU A 110 20.15 -18.02 -39.36
N LYS A 111 20.91 -16.99 -39.00
CA LYS A 111 22.38 -16.99 -39.11
C LYS A 111 22.99 -17.25 -37.73
N ARG A 112 23.22 -18.53 -37.44
CA ARG A 112 24.15 -19.01 -36.41
C ARG A 112 25.58 -18.87 -36.96
N GLY A 113 26.41 -18.06 -36.31
CA GLY A 113 27.85 -17.99 -36.58
C GLY A 113 28.57 -19.05 -35.75
N GLU A 114 29.10 -20.08 -36.42
CA GLU A 114 29.99 -21.10 -35.88
C GLU A 114 31.43 -20.60 -35.69
N THR A 115 32.11 -21.31 -34.79
CA THR A 115 33.51 -21.27 -34.36
C THR A 115 34.57 -21.28 -35.47
N GLY A 116 35.77 -20.78 -35.16
CA GLY A 116 36.97 -21.17 -35.89
C GLY A 116 38.27 -20.57 -35.34
N ILE A 117 39.02 -21.42 -34.64
CA ILE A 117 40.50 -21.54 -34.46
C ILE A 117 41.35 -20.34 -34.01
#